data_AF-A0A256XR34-F1
#
_entry.id   AF-A0A256XR34-F1
#
_cell.length_a   1.000
_cell.length_b   1.000
_cell.length_c   1.000
_cell.angle_alpha   90.00
_cell.angle_beta   90.00
_cell.angle_gamma   90.00
#
_symmetry.space_group_name_H-M   'P 1'
#
loop_
_entity.id
_entity.type
_entity.pdbx_description
1 polymer ?
#
loop_
_entity_poly.entity_id
_entity_poly.type
_entity_poly.pdbx_seq_one_letter_code
_entity_poly.pdbx_strand_id
1 'polypeptide(L)'
;MSEEKPARNIVVKTEEEKDVEELKEVLTTIAEFIPKIPELVKGILTAVYSEETGREMGKAVAVFYKTLIENGIPKDAALKMAEEYLSTFTKLGKSLAGSIISKEE
;
A
#
# COMPACT_ATOMS: atom_id res chain seq x y z
N MET A 1 -55.73 17.50 -44.30
CA MET A 1 -54.40 16.97 -43.95
C MET A 1 -54.37 16.73 -42.45
N SER A 2 -54.35 15.47 -42.02
CA SER A 2 -53.95 15.12 -40.65
C SER A 2 -52.56 14.53 -40.74
N GLU A 3 -51.57 15.25 -40.22
CA GLU A 3 -50.22 14.72 -40.04
C GLU A 3 -50.25 13.76 -38.85
N GLU A 4 -50.07 12.47 -39.12
CA GLU A 4 -49.80 11.49 -38.08
C GLU A 4 -48.43 11.79 -37.44
N LYS A 5 -48.47 12.01 -36.12
CA LYS A 5 -47.27 12.26 -35.31
C LYS A 5 -46.45 10.97 -35.21
N PRO A 6 -45.13 10.98 -35.48
CA PRO A 6 -44.34 9.74 -35.49
C PRO A 6 -44.25 9.15 -34.08
N ALA A 7 -44.50 7.85 -33.97
CA ALA A 7 -44.35 7.10 -32.72
C ALA A 7 -42.90 7.18 -32.23
N ARG A 8 -42.71 7.61 -30.97
CA ARG A 8 -41.41 7.51 -30.31
C ARG A 8 -41.12 6.04 -30.04
N ASN A 9 -40.07 5.50 -30.66
CA ASN A 9 -39.52 4.20 -30.28
C ASN A 9 -38.96 4.31 -28.85
N ILE A 10 -39.62 3.69 -27.88
CA ILE A 10 -39.10 3.51 -26.53
C ILE A 10 -38.34 2.18 -26.55
N VAL A 11 -37.01 2.25 -26.53
CA VAL A 11 -36.16 1.07 -26.39
C VAL A 11 -36.20 0.66 -24.91
N VAL A 12 -36.87 -0.45 -24.61
CA VAL A 12 -36.89 -1.04 -23.26
C VAL A 12 -35.74 -2.03 -23.17
N LYS A 13 -34.76 -1.76 -22.32
CA LYS A 13 -33.64 -2.69 -22.03
C LYS A 13 -34.16 -3.94 -21.33
N THR A 14 -33.63 -5.10 -21.72
CA THR A 14 -33.91 -6.41 -21.10
C THR A 14 -33.28 -6.50 -19.71
N GLU A 15 -33.71 -7.45 -18.86
CA GLU A 15 -33.09 -7.64 -17.53
C GLU A 15 -31.63 -8.07 -17.62
N GLU A 16 -31.28 -8.95 -18.57
CA GLU A 16 -29.90 -9.37 -18.79
C GLU A 16 -28.99 -8.19 -19.17
N GLU A 17 -29.49 -7.23 -19.96
CA GLU A 17 -28.75 -6.02 -20.31
C GLU A 17 -28.50 -5.11 -19.09
N LYS A 18 -29.42 -5.11 -18.11
CA LYS A 18 -29.26 -4.34 -16.87
C LYS A 18 -28.23 -4.99 -15.94
N ASP A 19 -28.28 -6.30 -15.75
CA ASP A 19 -27.32 -7.04 -14.91
C ASP A 19 -25.87 -6.88 -15.40
N VAL A 20 -25.67 -6.93 -16.72
CA VAL A 20 -24.34 -6.72 -17.33
C VAL A 20 -23.85 -5.29 -17.13
N GLU A 21 -24.76 -4.30 -17.14
CA GLU A 21 -24.42 -2.89 -16.94
C GLU A 21 -24.04 -2.62 -15.48
N GLU A 22 -24.77 -3.19 -14.52
CA GLU A 22 -24.43 -3.11 -13.09
C GLU A 22 -23.06 -3.74 -12.80
N LEU A 23 -22.77 -4.92 -13.34
CA LEU A 23 -21.45 -5.55 -13.20
C LEU A 23 -20.35 -4.68 -13.80
N LYS A 24 -20.60 -4.08 -14.97
CA LYS A 24 -19.66 -3.17 -15.62
C LYS A 24 -19.41 -1.92 -14.79
N GLU A 25 -20.42 -1.38 -14.11
CA GLU A 25 -20.26 -0.25 -13.19
C GLU A 25 -19.39 -0.62 -11.99
N VAL A 26 -19.58 -1.80 -11.40
CA VAL A 26 -18.75 -2.30 -10.29
C VAL A 26 -17.30 -2.49 -10.75
N LEU A 27 -17.08 -3.11 -11.90
CA LEU A 27 -15.74 -3.33 -12.45
C LEU A 27 -15.05 -2.02 -12.82
N THR A 28 -15.79 -1.04 -13.36
CA THR A 28 -15.28 0.29 -13.64
C THR A 28 -14.85 0.99 -12.36
N THR A 29 -15.69 0.95 -11.33
CA THR A 29 -15.38 1.48 -10.00
C THR A 29 -14.10 0.84 -9.45
N ILE A 30 -13.96 -0.48 -9.51
CA ILE A 30 -12.75 -1.18 -9.06
C ILE A 30 -11.52 -0.76 -9.90
N ALA A 31 -11.67 -0.65 -11.22
CA ALA A 31 -10.60 -0.25 -12.13
C ALA A 31 -10.07 1.15 -11.82
N GLU A 32 -10.91 2.08 -11.34
CA GLU A 32 -10.50 3.42 -10.90
C GLU A 32 -9.60 3.40 -9.64
N PHE A 33 -9.64 2.33 -8.84
CA PHE A 33 -8.81 2.19 -7.64
C PHE A 33 -7.46 1.52 -7.92
N ILE A 34 -7.35 0.67 -8.94
CA ILE A 34 -6.09 0.02 -9.33
C ILE A 34 -4.92 1.02 -9.49
N PRO A 35 -5.07 2.14 -10.23
CA PRO A 35 -3.95 3.09 -10.41
C PRO A 35 -3.59 3.87 -9.14
N LYS A 36 -4.42 3.86 -8.09
CA LYS A 36 -4.16 4.55 -6.81
C LYS A 36 -3.36 3.72 -5.81
N ILE A 37 -3.30 2.39 -6.01
CA ILE A 37 -2.58 1.47 -5.12
C ILE A 37 -1.10 1.84 -4.97
N PRO A 38 -0.35 2.14 -6.05
CA PRO A 38 1.06 2.53 -5.92
C PRO A 38 1.28 3.79 -5.07
N GLU A 39 0.40 4.79 -5.20
CA GLU A 39 0.48 6.04 -4.44
C GLU A 39 0.22 5.83 -2.95
N LEU A 40 -0.81 5.05 -2.59
CA LEU A 40 -1.11 4.69 -1.21
C LEU A 40 0.08 4.00 -0.54
N VAL A 41 0.72 3.08 -1.25
CA VAL A 41 1.87 2.35 -0.72
C VAL A 41 3.09 3.26 -0.62
N LYS A 42 3.33 4.12 -1.62
CA LYS A 42 4.37 5.15 -1.53
C LYS A 42 4.15 6.07 -0.33
N GLY A 43 2.91 6.42 0.00
CA GLY A 43 2.55 7.18 1.20
C GLY A 43 2.96 6.47 2.49
N ILE A 44 2.63 5.19 2.62
CA ILE A 44 3.02 4.36 3.78
C ILE A 44 4.55 4.25 3.88
N LEU A 45 5.25 4.00 2.78
CA LEU A 45 6.71 3.93 2.76
C LEU A 45 7.33 5.28 3.14
N THR A 46 6.80 6.39 2.64
CA THR A 46 7.28 7.73 2.99
C THR A 46 7.08 8.04 4.47
N ALA A 47 5.95 7.60 5.05
CA ALA A 47 5.72 7.72 6.48
C ALA A 47 6.74 6.90 7.29
N VAL A 48 7.02 5.65 6.88
CA VAL A 48 7.97 4.75 7.55
C VAL A 48 9.44 5.18 7.37
N TYR A 49 9.79 5.76 6.22
CA TYR A 49 11.13 6.30 5.94
C TYR A 49 11.25 7.79 6.24
N SER A 50 10.28 8.37 6.95
CA SER A 50 10.33 9.77 7.35
C SER A 50 11.52 10.01 8.28
N GLU A 51 12.03 11.25 8.28
CA GLU A 51 13.10 11.64 9.19
C GLU A 51 12.70 11.40 10.66
N GLU A 52 11.43 11.60 10.99
CA GLU A 52 10.88 11.33 12.31
C GLU A 52 10.96 9.84 12.68
N THR A 53 10.47 8.96 11.80
CA THR A 53 10.58 7.51 12.04
C THR A 53 12.03 7.05 12.09
N GLY A 54 12.91 7.61 11.26
CA GLY A 54 14.34 7.36 11.32
C GLY A 54 14.96 7.75 12.68
N ARG A 55 14.59 8.91 13.24
CA ARG A 55 15.03 9.36 14.57
C ARG A 55 14.53 8.44 15.68
N GLU A 56 13.25 8.06 15.67
CA GLU A 56 12.69 7.16 16.68
C GLU A 56 13.32 5.76 16.60
N MET A 57 13.55 5.26 15.38
CA MET A 57 14.22 3.97 15.17
C MET A 57 15.68 4.01 15.67
N GLY A 58 16.40 5.10 15.41
CA GLY A 58 17.75 5.31 15.95
C GLY A 58 17.78 5.34 17.48
N LYS A 59 16.82 6.00 18.13
CA LYS A 59 16.68 5.99 19.59
C LYS A 59 16.43 4.58 20.11
N ALA A 60 15.55 3.80 19.48
CA ALA A 60 15.25 2.44 19.91
C ALA A 60 16.50 1.54 19.85
N VAL A 61 17.26 1.60 18.75
CA VAL A 61 18.52 0.85 18.61
C VAL A 61 19.54 1.26 19.67
N ALA A 62 19.67 2.56 19.94
CA ALA A 62 20.60 3.08 20.95
C ALA A 62 20.22 2.63 22.38
N VAL A 63 18.93 2.71 22.73
CA VAL A 63 18.41 2.22 24.01
C VAL A 63 18.66 0.72 24.14
N PHE A 64 18.34 -0.06 23.11
CA PHE A 64 18.57 -1.50 23.11
C PHE A 64 20.05 -1.84 23.36
N TYR A 65 20.97 -1.24 22.61
CA TYR A 65 22.42 -1.42 22.81
C TYR A 65 22.86 -1.08 24.24
N LYS A 66 22.41 0.07 24.78
CA LYS A 66 22.73 0.50 26.14
C LYS A 66 22.25 -0.52 27.17
N THR A 67 21.02 -1.00 27.04
CA THR A 67 20.43 -1.99 27.93
C THR A 67 21.20 -3.31 27.88
N LEU A 68 21.64 -3.79 26.71
CA LEU A 68 22.44 -5.01 26.62
C LEU A 68 23.73 -4.89 27.44
N ILE A 69 24.45 -3.76 27.31
CA ILE A 69 25.67 -3.49 28.08
C ILE A 69 25.39 -3.40 29.57
N GLU A 70 24.33 -2.69 29.97
CA GLU A 70 23.91 -2.56 31.38
C GLU A 70 23.60 -3.92 32.02
N ASN A 71 23.14 -4.89 31.23
CA ASN A 71 22.86 -6.26 31.66
C ASN A 71 24.07 -7.20 31.53
N GLY A 72 25.27 -6.66 31.30
CA GLY A 72 26.52 -7.42 31.31
C GLY A 72 26.89 -8.09 29.99
N ILE A 73 26.21 -7.77 28.89
CA ILE A 73 26.59 -8.27 27.57
C ILE A 73 27.84 -7.52 27.09
N PRO A 74 28.89 -8.22 26.62
CA PRO A 74 30.09 -7.58 26.09
C PRO A 74 29.77 -6.61 24.94
N LYS A 75 30.49 -5.48 24.88
CA LYS A 75 30.23 -4.41 23.89
C LYS A 75 30.14 -4.91 22.45
N ASP A 76 31.05 -5.78 22.03
CA ASP A 76 31.08 -6.30 20.66
C ASP A 76 29.86 -7.18 20.36
N ALA A 77 29.43 -8.00 21.32
CA ALA A 77 28.23 -8.81 21.19
C ALA A 77 26.97 -7.93 21.19
N ALA A 78 26.90 -6.92 22.06
CA ALA A 78 25.79 -5.98 22.12
C ALA A 78 25.67 -5.16 20.82
N LEU A 79 26.80 -4.72 20.26
CA LEU A 79 26.84 -4.00 18.99
C LEU A 79 26.30 -4.87 17.86
N LYS A 80 26.78 -6.11 17.75
CA LYS A 80 26.29 -7.06 16.75
C LYS A 80 24.78 -7.31 16.87
N MET A 81 24.27 -7.50 18.09
CA MET A 81 22.83 -7.69 18.31
C MET A 81 22.01 -6.45 17.90
N ALA A 82 22.51 -5.25 18.18
CA ALA A 82 21.86 -4.00 17.78
C ALA A 82 21.87 -3.79 16.26
N GLU A 83 22.97 -4.13 15.59
CA GLU A 83 23.08 -4.13 14.12
C GLU A 83 22.11 -5.13 13.48
N GLU A 84 22.00 -6.34 14.04
CA GLU A 84 21.05 -7.37 13.58
C GLU A 84 19.60 -6.94 13.78
N TYR A 85 19.28 -6.30 14.92
CA TYR A 85 17.98 -5.71 15.18
C TYR A 85 17.63 -4.66 14.12
N LEU A 86 18.52 -3.69 13.86
CA LEU A 86 18.33 -2.67 12.83
C LEU A 86 18.23 -3.27 11.41
N SER A 87 19.04 -4.29 11.10
CA SER A 87 19.02 -5.00 9.82
C SER A 87 17.67 -5.66 9.56
N THR A 88 17.02 -6.20 10.60
CA THR A 88 15.71 -6.84 10.48
C THR A 88 14.65 -5.83 10.03
N PHE A 89 14.61 -4.64 10.63
CA PHE A 89 13.68 -3.57 10.22
C PHE A 89 13.91 -3.12 8.77
N THR A 90 15.16 -2.90 8.38
CA THR A 90 15.47 -2.43 7.02
C THR A 90 15.15 -3.48 5.94
N LYS A 91 15.37 -4.78 6.23
CA LYS A 91 14.99 -5.89 5.33
C LYS A 91 13.48 -5.98 5.15
N LEU A 92 12.70 -5.83 6.23
CA LEU A 92 11.23 -5.81 6.17
C LEU A 92 10.74 -4.64 5.31
N GLY A 93 11.28 -3.44 5.52
CA GLY A 93 10.93 -2.26 4.70
C GLY A 93 11.27 -2.46 3.23
N LYS A 94 12.45 -3.01 2.92
CA LYS A 94 12.87 -3.30 1.54
C LYS A 94 12.01 -4.37 0.88
N SER A 95 11.61 -5.41 1.61
CA SER A 95 10.71 -6.46 1.11
C SER A 95 9.34 -5.89 0.77
N LEU A 96 8.79 -5.05 1.67
CA LEU A 96 7.51 -4.39 1.46
C LEU A 96 7.56 -3.45 0.25
N ALA A 97 8.64 -2.68 0.09
CA ALA A 97 8.83 -1.82 -1.07
C ALA A 97 9.03 -2.61 -2.38
N GLY A 98 9.85 -3.67 -2.35
CA GLY A 98 10.14 -4.51 -3.51
C GLY A 98 8.91 -5.26 -4.04
N SER A 99 8.02 -5.70 -3.15
CA SER A 99 6.76 -6.39 -3.51
C SER A 99 5.82 -5.53 -4.38
N ILE A 100 5.99 -4.21 -4.34
CA ILE A 100 5.16 -3.23 -5.03
C ILE A 100 5.82 -2.81 -6.34
N ILE A 101 7.15 -2.68 -6.34
CA ILE A 101 7.94 -2.27 -7.50
C ILE A 101 8.05 -3.41 -8.53
N SER A 102 8.13 -4.67 -8.09
CA SER A 102 8.26 -5.83 -9.01
C SER A 102 6.99 -6.21 -9.78
N LYS A 103 5.91 -5.42 -9.70
CA LYS A 103 4.66 -5.67 -10.45
C LYS A 103 4.52 -4.82 -11.72
N GLU A 104 5.53 -4.02 -12.06
CA GLU A 104 5.59 -3.17 -13.27
C GLU A 104 6.46 -3.74 -14.42
N GLU A 105 7.00 -4.96 -14.31
CA GLU A 105 7.69 -5.66 -15.42
C GLU A 105 6.83 -6.77 -16.05
#